data_AF-I3K393-F1
#
_entry.id   AF-I3K393-F1
#
_cell.length_a   1.000
_cell.length_b   1.000
_cell.length_c   1.000
_cell.angle_alpha   90.00
_cell.angle_beta   90.00
_cell.angle_gamma   90.00
#
_symmetry.space_group_name_H-M   'P 1'
#
loop_
_entity.id
_entity.type
_entity.pdbx_description
1 polymer ?
#
loop_
_entity_poly.entity_id
_entity_poly.type
_entity_poly.pdbx_seq_one_letter_code
_entity_poly.pdbx_strand_id
1 'polypeptide(L)'
;MDKPSDLNASGFPLALALSGSRLDTLELNRYSRDRRFVCSYCGKCFTSSRSLETHVRVHTGERPYSCAQCGKRFTQSGHLKTHQSVHTGERPFACEHCGKRFAGKQNLRIHQQKHHQGEQAVAAF
;
A
#
# COMPACT_ATOMS: atom_id res chain seq x y z
N MET A 1 -43.55 -18.76 51.33
CA MET A 1 -42.38 -19.58 50.94
C MET A 1 -42.25 -19.44 49.45
N ASP A 2 -41.68 -18.31 49.10
CA ASP A 2 -41.57 -17.77 47.76
C ASP A 2 -40.41 -18.43 47.03
N LYS A 3 -40.63 -18.97 45.82
CA LYS A 3 -39.79 -18.61 44.67
C LYS A 3 -40.43 -18.96 43.33
N PRO A 4 -40.25 -18.12 42.29
CA PRO A 4 -40.94 -18.19 41.02
C PRO A 4 -40.09 -18.77 39.86
N SER A 5 -40.78 -18.80 38.73
CA SER A 5 -40.50 -19.12 37.33
C SER A 5 -39.16 -18.66 36.70
N ASP A 6 -38.74 -19.48 35.74
CA ASP A 6 -38.08 -19.25 34.44
C ASP A 6 -37.04 -18.15 34.28
N LEU A 7 -35.90 -18.50 33.67
CA LEU A 7 -35.41 -17.88 32.41
C LEU A 7 -34.12 -18.55 31.92
N ASN A 8 -34.18 -19.07 30.68
CA ASN A 8 -33.02 -19.36 29.87
C ASN A 8 -32.37 -18.03 29.43
N ALA A 9 -31.05 -17.96 29.51
CA ALA A 9 -30.18 -17.19 28.62
C ALA A 9 -28.74 -17.42 29.09
N SER A 10 -28.03 -18.28 28.37
CA SER A 10 -26.61 -18.52 28.60
C SER A 10 -25.80 -17.25 28.32
N GLY A 11 -25.27 -16.66 29.39
CA GLY A 11 -23.91 -16.11 29.40
C GLY A 11 -23.71 -14.68 28.91
N PHE A 12 -24.38 -13.70 29.53
CA PHE A 12 -23.85 -12.34 29.63
C PHE A 12 -23.20 -12.17 31.00
N PRO A 13 -21.89 -11.87 31.13
CA PRO A 13 -21.34 -11.50 32.42
C PRO A 13 -21.72 -10.05 32.74
N LEU A 14 -22.52 -9.90 33.79
CA LEU A 14 -22.81 -8.60 34.40
C LEU A 14 -21.70 -8.22 35.39
N ALA A 15 -21.15 -7.03 35.14
CA ALA A 15 -20.56 -6.07 36.06
C ALA A 15 -19.21 -6.37 36.72
N LEU A 16 -18.30 -5.40 36.59
CA LEU A 16 -17.99 -4.57 37.76
C LEU A 16 -17.57 -3.17 37.33
N ALA A 17 -18.36 -2.16 37.70
CA ALA A 17 -17.93 -0.77 37.70
C ALA A 17 -17.00 -0.57 38.90
N LEU A 18 -15.71 -0.34 38.66
CA LEU A 18 -14.79 0.19 39.65
C LEU A 18 -14.32 1.58 39.21
N SER A 19 -14.43 2.50 40.17
CA SER A 19 -14.02 3.90 40.20
C SER A 19 -12.85 4.30 39.29
N GLY A 20 -13.01 5.45 38.63
CA GLY A 20 -12.17 5.94 37.55
C GLY A 20 -10.66 5.95 37.82
N SER A 21 -9.93 5.46 36.81
CA SER A 21 -8.58 5.92 36.47
C SER A 21 -8.34 5.71 34.97
N ARG A 22 -8.52 6.78 34.19
CA ARG A 22 -7.87 7.14 32.90
C ARG A 22 -7.21 6.04 32.02
N LEU A 23 -7.82 4.86 31.82
CA LEU A 23 -7.24 3.84 30.92
C LEU A 23 -8.22 3.18 29.93
N ASP A 24 -9.41 3.74 29.70
CA ASP A 24 -10.33 3.21 28.67
C ASP A 24 -10.32 4.00 27.35
N THR A 25 -9.13 4.38 26.88
CA THR A 25 -8.94 4.90 25.50
C THR A 25 -7.78 4.25 24.75
N LEU A 26 -7.12 3.23 25.30
CA LEU A 26 -5.88 2.68 24.73
C LEU A 26 -5.94 1.23 24.23
N GLU A 27 -7.07 0.52 24.30
CA GLU A 27 -7.20 -0.84 23.73
C GLU A 27 -7.88 -0.92 22.34
N LEU A 28 -8.25 0.21 21.72
CA LEU A 28 -8.57 0.26 20.28
C LEU A 28 -7.41 0.82 19.44
N ASN A 29 -6.24 1.03 20.04
CA ASN A 29 -5.09 1.66 19.40
C ASN A 29 -3.89 0.72 19.22
N ARG A 30 -4.01 -0.58 19.55
CA ARG A 30 -2.94 -1.57 19.29
C ARG A 30 -2.95 -2.13 17.86
N TYR A 31 -3.96 -1.80 17.05
CA TYR A 31 -4.01 -2.03 15.59
C TYR A 31 -3.70 -0.79 14.74
N SER A 32 -3.46 0.37 15.37
CA SER A 32 -3.43 1.67 14.68
C SER A 32 -2.06 2.32 14.76
N ARG A 33 -1.07 1.73 14.06
CA ARG A 33 0.12 2.48 13.64
C ARG A 33 -0.08 3.00 12.22
N ASP A 34 -0.69 4.17 12.16
CA ASP A 34 -0.55 5.17 11.10
C ASP A 34 -0.87 4.75 9.64
N ARG A 35 -2.09 4.27 9.39
CA ARG A 35 -2.68 4.32 8.04
C ARG A 35 -3.90 5.23 8.07
N ARG A 36 -3.67 6.52 7.78
CA ARG A 36 -4.68 7.60 7.85
C ARG A 36 -5.57 7.71 6.61
N PHE A 37 -5.15 7.15 5.48
CA PHE A 37 -5.81 7.38 4.20
C PHE A 37 -6.43 6.08 3.69
N VAL A 38 -7.76 5.99 3.74
CA VAL A 38 -8.52 4.80 3.36
C VAL A 38 -9.23 5.05 2.03
N CYS A 39 -9.15 4.09 1.11
CA CYS A 39 -9.89 4.13 -0.13
C CYS A 39 -11.37 3.85 0.11
N SER A 40 -12.23 4.79 -0.27
CA SER A 40 -13.69 4.64 -0.16
C SER A 40 -14.25 3.53 -1.05
N TYR A 41 -13.59 3.20 -2.16
CA TYR A 41 -14.04 2.17 -3.09
C TYR A 41 -13.73 0.74 -2.65
N CYS A 42 -12.63 0.52 -1.94
CA CYS A 42 -12.18 -0.85 -1.61
C CYS A 42 -11.62 -1.03 -0.20
N GLY A 43 -11.69 -0.02 0.66
CA GLY A 43 -11.22 -0.07 2.04
C GLY A 43 -9.70 -0.20 2.20
N LYS A 44 -8.92 -0.20 1.11
CA LYS A 44 -7.45 -0.29 1.19
C LYS A 44 -6.87 0.93 1.89
N CYS A 45 -5.95 0.69 2.81
CA CYS A 45 -5.32 1.74 3.60
C CYS A 45 -3.93 2.09 3.06
N PHE A 46 -3.63 3.38 3.02
CA PHE A 46 -2.40 3.96 2.51
C PHE A 46 -1.71 4.81 3.60
N THR A 47 -0.39 4.89 3.50
CA THR A 47 0.45 5.69 4.41
C THR A 47 0.49 7.17 4.03
N SER A 48 0.03 7.55 2.83
CA SER A 48 -0.01 8.94 2.39
C SER A 48 -1.24 9.25 1.54
N SER A 49 -1.72 10.50 1.60
CA SER A 49 -2.84 10.98 0.79
C SER A 49 -2.56 10.90 -0.70
N ARG A 50 -1.32 11.19 -1.12
CA ARG A 50 -0.90 11.10 -2.53
C ARG A 50 -0.98 9.67 -3.05
N SER A 51 -0.58 8.69 -2.21
CA SER A 51 -0.69 7.28 -2.56
C SER A 51 -2.15 6.84 -2.70
N LEU A 52 -3.03 7.36 -1.83
CA LEU A 52 -4.47 7.12 -1.94
C LEU A 52 -5.05 7.76 -3.22
N GLU A 53 -4.74 9.03 -3.49
CA GLU A 53 -5.25 9.75 -4.66
C GLU A 53 -4.83 9.08 -5.97
N THR A 54 -3.56 8.67 -6.08
CA THR A 54 -3.07 7.91 -7.24
C THR A 54 -3.73 6.53 -7.35
N HIS A 55 -4.03 5.89 -6.21
CA HIS A 55 -4.76 4.63 -6.19
C HIS A 55 -6.22 4.77 -6.63
N VAL A 56 -6.91 5.83 -6.24
CA VAL A 56 -8.32 6.07 -6.63
C VAL A 56 -8.49 6.11 -8.15
N ARG A 57 -7.46 6.53 -8.90
CA ARG A 57 -7.44 6.49 -10.38
C ARG A 57 -7.62 5.09 -10.96
N VAL A 58 -7.35 4.03 -10.20
CA VAL A 58 -7.63 2.64 -10.60
C VAL A 58 -9.14 2.36 -10.62
N HIS A 59 -9.91 3.01 -9.74
CA HIS A 59 -11.36 2.89 -9.69
C HIS A 59 -12.05 3.81 -10.69
N THR A 60 -11.59 5.05 -10.83
CA THR A 60 -12.19 6.04 -11.74
C THR A 60 -11.76 5.83 -13.20
N GLY A 61 -10.69 5.09 -13.44
CA GLY A 61 -10.11 4.93 -14.79
C GLY A 61 -9.35 6.17 -15.28
N GLU A 62 -9.18 7.19 -14.45
CA GLU A 62 -8.48 8.41 -14.83
C GLU A 62 -7.02 8.14 -15.20
N ARG A 63 -6.64 8.62 -16.39
CA ARG A 63 -5.27 8.53 -16.89
C ARG A 63 -4.81 9.91 -17.37
N PRO A 64 -4.33 10.76 -16.45
CA PRO A 64 -4.00 12.15 -16.77
C PRO A 64 -2.81 12.30 -17.73
N TYR A 65 -1.94 11.32 -17.80
CA TYR A 65 -0.68 11.43 -18.52
C TYR A 65 -0.76 10.71 -19.86
N SER A 66 -0.58 11.42 -20.99
CA SER A 66 -0.62 10.84 -22.34
C SER A 66 0.75 10.89 -23.01
N CYS A 67 1.09 9.83 -23.74
CA CYS A 67 2.23 9.81 -24.63
C CYS A 67 1.92 10.60 -25.90
N ALA A 68 2.68 11.65 -26.18
CA ALA A 68 2.50 12.47 -27.39
C ALA A 68 2.75 11.69 -28.69
N GLN A 69 3.60 10.66 -28.65
CA GLN A 69 3.96 9.90 -29.86
C GLN A 69 2.94 8.83 -30.25
N CYS A 70 2.28 8.18 -29.28
CA CYS A 70 1.36 7.06 -29.56
C CYS A 70 -0.02 7.19 -28.90
N GLY A 71 -0.31 8.30 -28.21
CA GLY A 71 -1.58 8.55 -27.54
C GLY A 71 -1.85 7.69 -26.30
N LYS A 72 -0.99 6.71 -25.98
CA LYS A 72 -1.18 5.84 -24.80
C LYS A 72 -1.23 6.65 -23.51
N ARG A 73 -2.21 6.34 -22.66
CA ARG A 73 -2.47 7.06 -21.40
C ARG A 73 -2.07 6.26 -20.17
N PHE A 74 -1.58 6.94 -19.15
CA PHE A 74 -1.04 6.40 -17.90
C PHE A 74 -1.64 7.11 -16.69
N THR A 75 -1.74 6.38 -15.58
CA THR A 75 -2.24 6.89 -14.29
C THR A 75 -1.18 7.70 -13.53
N GLN A 76 0.11 7.50 -13.83
CA GLN A 76 1.24 8.14 -13.16
C GLN A 76 2.29 8.64 -14.17
N SER A 77 2.92 9.78 -13.88
CA SER A 77 3.95 10.38 -14.74
C SER A 77 5.21 9.53 -14.86
N GLY A 78 5.63 8.85 -13.78
CA GLY A 78 6.78 7.94 -13.81
C GLY A 78 6.60 6.80 -14.81
N HIS A 79 5.38 6.25 -14.91
CA HIS A 79 5.07 5.21 -15.89
C HIS A 79 5.11 5.74 -17.32
N LEU A 80 4.63 6.96 -17.57
CA LEU A 80 4.77 7.62 -18.87
C LEU A 80 6.26 7.82 -19.23
N LYS A 81 7.08 8.31 -18.30
CA LYS A 81 8.52 8.51 -18.54
C LYS A 81 9.23 7.21 -18.89
N THR A 82 8.96 6.14 -18.13
CA THR A 82 9.50 4.80 -18.47
C THR A 82 8.96 4.30 -19.80
N HIS A 83 7.70 4.56 -20.13
CA HIS A 83 7.14 4.17 -21.42
C HIS A 83 7.80 4.89 -22.61
N GLN A 84 8.14 6.18 -22.48
CA GLN A 84 8.80 6.93 -23.55
C GLN A 84 10.12 6.30 -24.00
N SER A 85 10.81 5.61 -23.10
CA SER A 85 12.04 4.87 -23.43
C SER A 85 11.84 3.73 -24.45
N VAL A 86 10.61 3.25 -24.64
CA VAL A 86 10.26 2.26 -25.67
C VAL A 86 10.38 2.86 -27.07
N HIS A 87 10.13 4.17 -27.20
CA HIS A 87 10.23 4.86 -28.48
C HIS A 87 11.67 5.29 -28.79
N THR A 88 12.43 5.70 -27.77
CA THR A 88 13.83 6.10 -27.95
C THR A 88 14.80 4.93 -27.93
N GLY A 89 14.38 3.77 -27.43
CA GLY A 89 15.25 2.61 -27.20
C GLY A 89 16.20 2.77 -26.01
N GLU A 90 16.12 3.90 -25.28
CA GLU A 90 16.99 4.16 -24.14
C GLU A 90 16.74 3.16 -23.00
N ARG A 91 17.81 2.63 -22.42
CA ARG A 91 17.73 1.77 -21.24
C ARG A 91 18.74 2.26 -20.21
N PRO A 92 18.44 3.30 -19.43
CA PRO A 92 19.44 3.95 -18.57
C PRO A 92 19.94 3.06 -17.44
N PHE A 93 19.12 2.10 -17.00
CA PHE A 93 19.40 1.30 -15.80
C PHE A 93 20.07 -0.01 -16.19
N ALA A 94 21.33 -0.21 -15.81
CA ALA A 94 22.05 -1.46 -16.03
C ALA A 94 22.09 -2.30 -14.73
N CYS A 95 22.03 -3.62 -14.88
CA CYS A 95 22.40 -4.53 -13.81
C CYS A 95 23.92 -4.63 -13.73
N GLU A 96 24.49 -4.37 -12.55
CA GLU A 96 25.95 -4.40 -12.36
C GLU A 96 26.52 -5.82 -12.44
N HIS A 97 25.73 -6.85 -12.10
CA HIS A 97 26.20 -8.24 -12.12
C HIS A 97 26.22 -8.86 -13.53
N CYS A 98 25.24 -8.53 -14.39
CA CYS A 98 25.10 -9.18 -15.71
C CYS A 98 25.07 -8.21 -16.90
N GLY A 99 25.20 -6.89 -16.66
CA GLY A 99 25.18 -5.87 -17.71
C GLY A 99 23.83 -5.63 -18.37
N LYS A 100 22.79 -6.40 -18.03
CA LYS A 100 21.47 -6.30 -18.67
C LYS A 100 20.83 -4.94 -18.39
N ARG A 101 20.34 -4.27 -19.45
CA ARG A 101 19.78 -2.91 -19.36
C ARG A 101 18.24 -2.91 -19.34
N PHE A 102 17.69 -1.98 -18.58
CA PHE A 102 16.25 -1.81 -18.32
C PHE A 102 15.81 -0.36 -18.53
N ALA A 103 14.57 -0.21 -18.97
CA ALA A 103 13.88 1.07 -19.16
C ALA A 103 13.51 1.79 -17.84
N GLY A 104 13.40 1.05 -16.74
CA GLY A 104 12.94 1.58 -15.45
C GLY A 104 13.61 0.92 -14.26
N LYS A 105 13.83 1.71 -13.19
CA LYS A 105 14.46 1.27 -11.94
C LYS A 105 13.73 0.11 -11.28
N GLN A 106 12.39 0.11 -11.29
CA GLN A 106 11.60 -0.99 -10.72
C GLN A 106 11.85 -2.31 -11.44
N ASN A 107 11.99 -2.29 -12.77
CA ASN A 107 12.26 -3.50 -13.56
C ASN A 107 13.66 -4.04 -13.26
N LEU A 108 14.65 -3.16 -13.13
CA LEU A 108 15.99 -3.55 -12.69
C LEU A 108 15.95 -4.18 -11.29
N ARG A 109 15.24 -3.56 -10.34
CA ARG A 109 15.12 -4.07 -8.96
C ARG A 109 14.51 -5.47 -8.92
N ILE A 110 13.41 -5.69 -9.66
CA ILE A 110 12.77 -7.01 -9.74
C ILE A 110 13.72 -8.03 -10.37
N HIS A 111 14.46 -7.64 -11.42
CA HIS A 111 15.46 -8.50 -12.03
C HIS A 111 16.57 -8.88 -11.04
N GLN A 112 17.16 -7.91 -10.33
CA GLN A 112 18.18 -8.17 -9.31
C GLN A 112 17.63 -9.07 -8.20
N GLN A 113 16.42 -8.79 -7.72
CA GLN A 113 15.80 -9.62 -6.68
C GLN A 113 15.48 -11.04 -7.15
N LYS A 114 15.31 -11.31 -8.45
CA LYS A 114 15.00 -12.67 -8.93
C LYS A 114 16.23 -13.44 -9.39
N HIS A 115 17.21 -12.74 -9.94
CA HIS A 115 18.38 -13.35 -10.57
C HIS A 115 19.65 -13.24 -9.74
N HIS A 116 19.68 -12.35 -8.73
CA HIS A 116 20.86 -12.05 -7.91
C HIS A 116 20.51 -11.97 -6.41
N GLN A 117 19.67 -12.88 -5.90
CA GLN A 117 19.33 -12.96 -4.47
C GLN A 117 20.58 -13.25 -3.63
N GLY A 118 21.15 -12.23 -2.97
CA GLY A 118 22.26 -12.41 -2.02
C GLY A 118 23.19 -11.21 -1.83
N GLU A 119 23.32 -10.31 -2.79
CA GLU A 119 24.31 -9.22 -2.72
C GLU A 119 23.69 -7.86 -3.06
N GLN A 120 22.99 -7.27 -2.10
CA GLN A 120 22.70 -5.83 -2.11
C GLN A 120 23.09 -5.22 -0.77
N ALA A 121 24.40 -5.14 -0.53
CA ALA A 121 24.96 -4.39 0.58
C ALA A 121 26.36 -3.83 0.27
N VAL A 122 26.63 -3.33 -0.95
CA VAL A 122 27.88 -2.59 -1.21
C VAL A 122 27.70 -1.51 -2.29
N ALA A 123 26.87 -0.49 -2.04
CA ALA A 123 26.97 0.79 -2.76
C ALA A 123 26.19 1.89 -2.03
N ALA A 124 26.62 2.20 -0.81
CA ALA A 124 26.36 3.49 -0.17
C ALA A 124 27.63 3.85 0.59
N PHE A 125 28.56 4.50 -0.13
CA PHE A 125 29.54 5.40 0.47
C PHE A 125 28.87 6.77 0.61
#